data_AF-A0A386RFD3-F1
#
_entry.id   AF-A0A386RFD3-F1
#
_cell.length_a   1.000
_cell.length_b   1.000
_cell.length_c   1.000
_cell.angle_alpha   90.00
_cell.angle_beta   90.00
_cell.angle_gamma   90.00
#
_symmetry.space_group_name_H-M   'P 1'
#
loop_
_entity.id
_entity.type
_entity.pdbx_description
1 polymer ?
#
loop_
_entity_poly.entity_id
_entity_poly.type
_entity_poly.pdbx_seq_one_letter_code
_entity_poly.pdbx_strand_id
1 'polypeptide(L)'
;MESIIADIVKIIKSENNVIAREKALMCYFFGLIRELMKLALEEVDAGLVEETKKQGYQIEKKNKRSVVTAFGEISYWRRRYVCPGKKAQYPLDKLIADGL
;
A
#
# COMPACT_ATOMS: atom_id res chain seq x y z
N MET A 1 12.40 5.07 -12.12
CA MET A 1 11.95 5.22 -13.52
C MET A 1 12.78 4.34 -14.45
N GLU A 2 14.12 4.49 -14.46
CA GLU A 2 15.01 3.68 -15.31
C GLU A 2 14.83 2.16 -15.15
N SER A 3 14.68 1.65 -13.93
CA SER A 3 14.42 0.23 -13.68
C SER A 3 13.11 -0.25 -14.32
N ILE A 4 12.06 0.56 -14.26
CA ILE A 4 10.75 0.25 -14.87
C ILE A 4 10.87 0.17 -16.38
N ILE A 5 11.60 1.11 -17.01
CA ILE A 5 11.85 1.10 -18.45
C ILE A 5 12.61 -0.17 -18.84
N ALA A 6 13.68 -0.50 -18.10
CA ALA A 6 14.48 -1.70 -18.36
C ALA A 6 13.66 -2.99 -18.26
N ASP A 7 12.79 -3.11 -17.25
CA ASP A 7 11.90 -4.26 -17.08
C ASP A 7 10.89 -4.39 -18.24
N ILE A 8 10.27 -3.29 -18.66
CA ILE A 8 9.34 -3.26 -19.79
C ILE A 8 10.06 -3.69 -21.08
N VAL A 9 11.24 -3.14 -21.37
CA VAL A 9 12.04 -3.53 -22.54
C VAL A 9 12.39 -5.01 -22.49
N LYS A 10 12.73 -5.55 -21.32
CA LYS A 10 13.02 -6.97 -21.13
C LYS A 10 11.79 -7.83 -21.47
N ILE A 11 10.60 -7.47 -20.96
CA ILE A 11 9.34 -8.18 -21.25
C ILE A 11 9.03 -8.16 -22.75
N ILE A 12 9.21 -6.99 -23.40
CA ILE A 12 8.95 -6.85 -24.84
C ILE A 12 9.87 -7.73 -25.67
N LYS A 13 11.15 -7.85 -25.27
CA LYS A 13 12.16 -8.64 -25.98
C LYS A 13 12.07 -10.14 -25.69
N SER A 14 11.51 -10.56 -24.55
CA SER A 14 11.48 -11.96 -24.14
C SER A 14 10.32 -12.77 -24.74
N GLU A 15 9.29 -12.10 -25.26
CA GLU A 15 8.04 -12.75 -25.66
C GLU A 15 7.68 -12.41 -27.11
N ASN A 16 7.65 -13.44 -27.95
CA ASN A 16 7.36 -13.31 -29.38
C ASN A 16 5.86 -13.38 -29.67
N ASN A 17 5.06 -13.95 -28.76
CA ASN A 17 3.62 -13.99 -28.88
C ASN A 17 2.99 -12.70 -28.33
N VAL A 18 2.25 -11.99 -29.18
CA VAL A 18 1.63 -10.69 -28.82
C VAL A 18 0.75 -10.80 -27.57
N ILE A 19 -0.11 -11.81 -27.50
CA ILE A 19 -1.05 -12.00 -26.37
C ILE A 19 -0.28 -12.32 -25.08
N ALA A 20 0.75 -13.17 -25.15
CA ALA A 20 1.56 -13.49 -23.98
C ALA A 20 2.33 -12.25 -23.48
N ARG A 21 2.84 -11.42 -24.39
CA ARG A 21 3.54 -10.18 -24.06
C ARG A 21 2.61 -9.18 -23.38
N GLU A 22 1.41 -9.00 -23.89
CA GLU A 22 0.39 -8.13 -23.27
C GLU A 22 0.03 -8.61 -21.86
N LYS A 23 -0.17 -9.91 -21.67
CA LYS A 23 -0.41 -10.49 -20.35
C LYS A 23 0.77 -10.25 -19.39
N ALA A 24 2.01 -10.44 -19.86
CA ALA A 24 3.20 -10.20 -19.05
C ALA A 24 3.33 -8.73 -18.63
N LEU A 25 3.07 -7.80 -19.54
CA LEU A 25 3.02 -6.36 -19.22
C LEU A 25 1.94 -6.05 -18.19
N MET A 26 0.72 -6.59 -18.36
CA MET A 26 -0.37 -6.39 -17.40
C MET A 26 -0.01 -6.93 -16.00
N CYS A 27 0.55 -8.13 -15.91
CA CYS A 27 1.03 -8.69 -14.65
C CYS A 27 2.10 -7.80 -14.00
N TYR A 28 3.04 -7.28 -14.79
CA TYR A 28 4.08 -6.37 -14.31
C TYR A 28 3.47 -5.08 -13.76
N PHE A 29 2.58 -4.42 -14.51
CA PHE A 29 1.93 -3.18 -14.07
C PHE A 29 1.06 -3.39 -12.84
N PHE A 30 0.33 -4.50 -12.72
CA PHE A 30 -0.42 -4.82 -11.50
C PHE A 30 0.52 -5.03 -10.31
N GLY A 31 1.70 -5.63 -10.51
CA GLY A 31 2.75 -5.67 -9.48
C GLY A 31 3.19 -4.28 -9.05
N LEU A 32 3.49 -3.40 -10.01
CA LEU A 32 3.96 -2.04 -9.75
C LEU A 32 2.91 -1.20 -9.00
N ILE A 33 1.65 -1.24 -9.44
CA ILE A 33 0.54 -0.51 -8.81
C ILE A 33 0.37 -0.98 -7.37
N ARG A 34 0.42 -2.29 -7.11
CA ARG A 34 0.31 -2.85 -5.76
C ARG A 34 1.41 -2.35 -4.82
N GLU A 35 2.66 -2.30 -5.28
CA GLU A 35 3.76 -1.78 -4.48
C GLU A 35 3.61 -0.28 -4.22
N LEU A 36 3.20 0.49 -5.23
CA LEU A 36 2.91 1.92 -5.07
C LEU A 36 1.77 2.18 -4.08
N MET A 37 0.68 1.42 -4.15
CA MET A 37 -0.44 1.53 -3.20
C MET A 37 0.01 1.21 -1.78
N LYS A 38 0.80 0.14 -1.58
CA LYS A 38 1.37 -0.20 -0.28
C LYS A 38 2.21 0.96 0.27
N LEU A 39 3.16 1.48 -0.52
CA LEU A 39 4.03 2.57 -0.09
C LEU A 39 3.23 3.83 0.24
N ALA A 40 2.24 4.18 -0.59
CA ALA A 40 1.37 5.31 -0.35
C ALA A 40 0.59 5.18 0.97
N LEU A 41 0.03 4.01 1.26
CA LEU A 41 -0.69 3.77 2.51
C LEU A 41 0.22 3.85 3.74
N GLU A 42 1.45 3.33 3.66
CA GLU A 42 2.43 3.42 4.73
C GLU A 42 2.90 4.87 4.97
N GLU A 43 3.00 5.66 3.91
CA GLU A 43 3.32 7.09 4.00
C GLU A 43 2.16 7.88 4.64
N VAL A 44 0.91 7.57 4.28
CA VAL A 44 -0.27 8.16 4.94
C VAL A 44 -0.29 7.79 6.44
N ASP A 45 -0.01 6.54 6.81
CA ASP A 45 0.12 6.14 8.22
C ASP A 45 1.22 6.92 8.95
N ALA A 46 2.34 7.21 8.29
CA ALA A 46 3.41 8.04 8.84
C ALA A 46 2.96 9.50 9.04
N GLY A 47 2.24 10.08 8.08
CA GLY A 47 1.70 11.44 8.17
C GLY A 47 0.69 11.64 9.32
N LEU A 48 -0.03 10.58 9.70
CA LEU A 48 -1.01 10.62 10.79
C LEU A 48 -0.40 10.62 12.20
N VAL A 49 0.91 10.41 12.35
CA VAL A 49 1.57 10.21 13.66
C VAL A 49 1.42 11.43 14.57
N GLU A 50 1.78 12.62 14.08
CA GLU A 50 1.84 13.81 14.90
C GLU A 50 0.45 14.29 15.33
N GLU A 51 -0.52 14.24 14.42
CA GLU A 51 -1.92 14.56 14.75
C GLU A 51 -2.50 13.58 15.77
N THR A 52 -2.27 12.28 15.59
CA THR A 52 -2.77 11.26 16.51
C THR A 52 -2.16 11.43 17.91
N LYS A 53 -0.86 11.74 18.00
CA LYS A 53 -0.20 12.03 19.28
C LYS A 53 -0.75 13.28 19.97
N LYS A 54 -1.03 14.36 19.22
CA LYS A 54 -1.65 15.58 19.75
C LYS A 54 -3.02 15.33 20.42
N GLN A 55 -3.73 14.27 20.02
CA GLN A 55 -4.99 13.85 20.63
C GLN A 55 -4.82 13.05 21.95
N GLY A 56 -3.59 12.89 22.43
CA GLY A 56 -3.25 12.18 23.67
C GLY A 56 -2.95 10.68 23.49
N TYR A 57 -2.88 10.21 22.24
CA TYR A 57 -2.58 8.80 21.96
C TYR A 57 -1.08 8.52 21.89
N GLN A 58 -0.71 7.28 22.24
CA GLN A 58 0.65 6.75 22.10
C GLN A 58 0.66 5.57 21.15
N ILE A 59 1.77 5.39 20.42
CA ILE A 59 1.97 4.23 19.54
C ILE A 59 2.18 3.00 20.42
N GLU A 60 1.31 2.00 20.26
CA GLU A 60 1.43 0.71 20.93
C GLU A 60 2.34 -0.23 20.14
N LYS A 61 2.05 -0.38 18.84
CA LYS A 61 2.74 -1.31 17.94
C LYS A 61 2.44 -1.03 16.48
N LYS A 62 3.19 -1.67 15.59
CA LYS A 62 2.85 -1.77 14.16
C LYS A 62 2.23 -3.13 13.86
N ASN A 63 1.14 -3.11 13.10
CA ASN A 63 0.47 -4.32 12.63
C ASN A 63 0.34 -4.30 11.12
N LYS A 64 0.47 -5.49 10.51
CA LYS A 64 0.25 -5.70 9.08
C LYS A 64 -1.25 -5.89 8.82
N ARG A 65 -1.77 -5.30 7.74
CA ARG A 65 -3.10 -5.60 7.18
C ARG A 65 -2.97 -5.92 5.71
N SER A 66 -3.84 -6.82 5.26
CA SER A 66 -4.09 -7.06 3.85
C SER A 66 -5.44 -6.50 3.44
N VAL A 67 -5.53 -5.99 2.21
CA VAL A 67 -6.78 -5.67 1.52
C VAL A 67 -6.74 -6.22 0.10
N VAL A 68 -7.88 -6.67 -0.40
CA VAL A 68 -8.03 -7.13 -1.78
C VAL A 68 -8.45 -5.94 -2.63
N THR A 69 -7.74 -5.71 -3.74
CA THR A 69 -8.01 -4.65 -4.70
C THR A 69 -8.27 -5.24 -6.09
N ALA A 70 -8.70 -4.42 -7.05
CA ALA A 70 -8.79 -4.83 -8.45
C ALA A 70 -7.44 -5.28 -9.05
N PHE A 71 -6.32 -4.85 -8.46
CA PHE A 71 -4.97 -5.19 -8.90
C PHE A 71 -4.37 -6.38 -8.15
N GLY A 72 -5.14 -6.99 -7.23
CA GLY A 72 -4.72 -8.08 -6.36
C GLY A 72 -4.63 -7.69 -4.88
N GLU A 73 -4.17 -8.63 -4.06
CA GLU A 73 -3.93 -8.39 -2.63
C GLU A 73 -2.73 -7.46 -2.43
N ILE A 74 -2.90 -6.46 -1.56
CA ILE A 74 -1.81 -5.64 -1.02
C ILE A 74 -1.75 -5.81 0.49
N SER A 75 -0.54 -5.86 1.03
CA SER A 75 -0.33 -5.80 2.47
C SER A 75 0.58 -4.65 2.86
N TYR A 76 0.19 -3.92 3.90
CA TYR A 76 0.93 -2.76 4.39
C TYR A 76 0.96 -2.74 5.93
N TRP A 77 1.94 -2.02 6.48
CA TRP A 77 2.07 -1.78 7.91
C TRP A 77 1.35 -0.52 8.33
N ARG A 78 0.72 -0.57 9.50
CA ARG A 78 0.13 0.62 10.13
C ARG A 78 0.32 0.62 11.63
N ARG A 79 0.19 1.78 12.25
CA ARG A 79 0.36 1.95 13.70
C ARG A 79 -0.96 1.80 14.43
N ARG A 80 -0.92 1.01 15.50
CA ARG A 80 -1.99 0.96 16.51
C ARG A 80 -1.68 1.96 17.60
N TYR A 81 -2.70 2.69 18.02
CA TYR A 81 -2.61 3.72 19.05
C TYR A 81 -3.51 3.42 20.22
N VAL A 82 -3.02 3.73 21.42
CA VAL A 82 -3.74 3.60 22.71
C VAL A 82 -3.74 4.94 23.44
N CYS A 83 -4.80 5.21 24.19
CA CYS A 83 -4.90 6.37 25.09
C CYS A 83 -5.70 5.93 26.31
N PRO A 84 -5.27 6.24 27.55
CA PRO A 84 -6.04 5.95 28.74
C PRO A 84 -7.48 6.49 28.62
N GLY A 85 -8.47 5.67 28.96
CA GLY A 85 -9.88 6.05 28.89
C GLY A 85 -10.48 6.13 27.48
N LYS A 86 -9.72 5.86 26.41
CA LYS A 86 -10.24 5.84 25.03
C LYS A 86 -10.02 4.48 24.38
N LYS A 87 -10.89 4.14 23.42
CA LYS A 87 -10.71 2.93 22.60
C LYS A 87 -9.44 3.06 21.76
N ALA A 88 -8.65 1.99 21.74
CA ALA A 88 -7.50 1.88 20.87
C ALA A 88 -7.92 1.93 19.39
N GLN A 89 -7.08 2.52 18.54
CA GLN A 89 -7.45 2.82 17.16
C GLN A 89 -6.32 2.61 16.16
N TYR A 90 -6.73 2.48 14.90
CA TYR A 90 -5.88 2.53 13.73
C TYR A 90 -6.33 3.75 12.90
N PRO A 91 -5.65 4.90 13.01
CA PRO A 91 -6.04 6.12 12.29
C PRO A 91 -6.20 5.90 10.79
N LEU A 92 -5.27 5.16 10.16
CA LEU A 92 -5.35 4.83 8.75
C LEU A 92 -6.61 4.03 8.39
N ASP A 93 -7.04 3.08 9.24
CA ASP A 93 -8.24 2.28 8.95
C ASP A 93 -9.51 3.14 9.01
N LYS A 94 -9.56 4.13 9.91
CA LYS A 94 -10.66 5.09 9.99
C LYS A 94 -10.72 5.96 8.74
N LEU A 95 -9.59 6.52 8.33
CA LEU A 95 -9.50 7.35 7.13
C LEU A 95 -10.01 6.61 5.88
N ILE A 96 -9.65 5.33 5.73
CA ILE A 96 -10.10 4.50 4.60
C ILE A 96 -11.62 4.20 4.68
N ALA A 97 -12.17 4.04 5.88
CA ALA A 97 -13.59 3.76 6.07
C ALA A 97 -14.48 5.01 5.92
N ASP A 98 -13.98 6.18 6.32
CA ASP A 98 -14.73 7.45 6.29
C ASP A 98 -14.66 8.15 4.92
N GLY A 99 -13.73 7.73 4.05
CA GLY A 99 -13.54 8.26 2.69
C GLY A 99 -14.27 7.50 1.57
N LEU A 100 -15.18 6.59 1.93
CA LEU A 100 -16.05 5.82 1.02
C LEU A 100 -17.53 6.10 1.30
#